data_AF-A0A1V4DVV0-F1
#
_entry.id   AF-A0A1V4DVV0-F1
#
_cell.length_a   1.000
_cell.length_b   1.000
_cell.length_c   1.000
_cell.angle_alpha   90.00
_cell.angle_beta   90.00
_cell.angle_gamma   90.00
#
_symmetry.space_group_name_H-M   'P 1'
#
loop_
_entity.id
_entity.type
_entity.pdbx_description
1 polymer ?
#
loop_
_entity_poly.entity_id
_entity_poly.type
_entity_poly.pdbx_seq_one_letter_code
_entity_poly.pdbx_strand_id
1 'polypeptide(L)'
;MIEGPDGVLTLETAEGVTEHVLRDLAREAVPPPFSVRALRPLPPVPPGERAITVDQTNHSVVAGETVVVKWFPRPSRAPHPAPGLLAHLAGFARTATPYAAVYWEDALVALVTAYLPEARDGWEWCVDEAEAGRTGFAAEVGALAAELHLAMATPSAVFPRPRTAVAARRRGGVADPRRGCAA
;
A
#
# COMPACT_ATOMS: atom_id res chain seq x y z
N MET A 1 7.36 -17.65 -8.26
CA MET A 1 8.02 -16.58 -9.02
C MET A 1 8.53 -17.16 -10.31
N ILE A 2 8.18 -16.55 -11.43
CA ILE A 2 8.67 -16.92 -12.77
C ILE A 2 9.18 -15.63 -13.42
N GLU A 3 10.39 -15.67 -13.99
CA GLU A 3 10.92 -14.59 -14.82
C GLU A 3 10.69 -14.97 -16.29
N GLY A 4 9.92 -14.13 -17.01
CA GLY A 4 9.67 -14.28 -18.42
C GLY A 4 10.91 -13.95 -19.27
N PRO A 5 10.93 -14.33 -20.55
CA PRO A 5 12.06 -14.06 -21.45
C PRO A 5 12.30 -12.56 -21.71
N ASP A 6 11.32 -11.71 -21.41
CA ASP A 6 11.39 -10.25 -21.45
C ASP A 6 11.81 -9.61 -20.12
N GLY A 7 12.16 -10.43 -19.11
CA GLY A 7 12.51 -9.99 -17.76
C GLY A 7 11.30 -9.59 -16.91
N VAL A 8 10.07 -9.84 -17.37
CA VAL A 8 8.87 -9.59 -16.59
C VAL A 8 8.72 -10.67 -15.53
N LEU A 9 8.59 -10.24 -14.29
CA LEU A 9 8.36 -11.14 -13.16
C LEU A 9 6.85 -11.38 -12.96
N THR A 10 6.49 -12.64 -12.77
CA THR A 10 5.14 -13.04 -12.38
C THR A 10 5.17 -13.83 -11.07
N LEU A 11 4.18 -13.54 -10.22
CA LEU A 11 3.95 -14.21 -8.96
C LEU A 11 2.54 -14.77 -8.92
N GLU A 12 2.46 -16.08 -8.73
CA GLU A 12 1.24 -16.79 -8.38
C GLU A 12 1.35 -17.27 -6.94
N THR A 13 0.28 -17.08 -6.18
CA THR A 13 0.17 -17.50 -4.78
C THR A 13 -0.97 -18.51 -4.66
N ALA A 14 -0.62 -19.74 -4.30
CA ALA A 14 -1.60 -20.77 -4.00
C ALA A 14 -2.15 -20.62 -2.57
N GLU A 15 -3.27 -21.28 -2.30
CA GLU A 15 -3.82 -21.40 -0.94
C GLU A 15 -2.79 -22.01 0.03
N GLY A 16 -2.72 -21.46 1.23
CA GLY A 16 -1.81 -21.86 2.31
C GLY A 16 -0.39 -21.28 2.20
N VAL A 17 -0.03 -20.65 1.08
CA VAL A 17 1.28 -20.00 0.92
C VAL A 17 1.43 -18.83 1.88
N THR A 18 0.37 -18.07 2.14
CA THR A 18 0.44 -16.89 3.01
C THR A 18 0.72 -17.30 4.45
N GLU A 19 0.01 -18.30 4.96
CA GLU A 19 0.24 -18.85 6.29
C GLU A 19 1.66 -19.42 6.43
N HIS A 20 2.14 -20.17 5.43
CA HIS A 20 3.50 -20.71 5.45
C HIS A 20 4.56 -19.60 5.55
N VAL A 21 4.43 -18.57 4.71
CA VAL A 21 5.35 -17.44 4.71
C VAL A 21 5.31 -16.69 6.05
N LEU A 22 4.13 -16.39 6.59
CA LEU A 22 4.02 -15.72 7.90
C LEU A 22 4.64 -16.54 9.04
N ARG A 23 4.55 -17.86 8.95
CA ARG A 23 5.17 -18.77 9.92
C ARG A 23 6.70 -18.73 9.85
N ASP A 24 7.27 -18.66 8.65
CA ASP A 24 8.72 -18.54 8.44
C ASP A 24 9.21 -17.16 8.88
N LEU A 25 8.46 -16.10 8.58
CA LEU A 25 8.72 -14.74 9.05
C LEU A 25 8.78 -14.68 10.58
N ALA A 26 7.81 -15.31 11.26
CA ALA A 26 7.76 -15.33 12.73
C ALA A 26 8.92 -16.10 13.37
N ARG A 27 9.60 -16.98 12.62
CA ARG A 27 10.78 -17.75 13.08
C ARG A 27 12.10 -17.17 12.59
N GLU A 28 12.06 -16.03 11.90
CA GLU A 28 13.22 -15.45 11.22
C GLU A 28 13.89 -16.43 10.24
N ALA A 29 13.12 -17.38 9.73
CA ALA A 29 13.58 -18.49 8.90
C ALA A 29 13.35 -18.20 7.41
N VAL A 30 13.77 -17.02 6.94
CA VAL A 30 13.55 -16.58 5.56
C VAL A 30 14.52 -17.30 4.62
N PRO A 31 14.06 -18.20 3.73
CA PRO A 31 14.95 -18.93 2.85
C PRO A 31 15.44 -18.03 1.69
N PRO A 32 16.70 -18.15 1.24
CA PRO A 32 17.12 -17.57 -0.03
C PRO A 32 16.25 -18.08 -1.18
N PRO A 33 15.97 -17.25 -2.21
CA PRO A 33 16.47 -15.89 -2.44
C PRO A 33 15.58 -14.78 -1.82
N PHE A 34 14.71 -15.11 -0.87
CA PHE A 34 13.85 -14.13 -0.22
C PHE A 34 14.62 -13.32 0.82
N SER A 35 14.21 -12.06 0.97
CA SER A 35 14.67 -11.20 2.06
C SER A 35 13.51 -10.40 2.63
N VAL A 36 13.66 -9.96 3.88
CA VAL A 36 12.60 -9.28 4.62
C VAL A 36 13.14 -8.01 5.22
N ARG A 37 12.36 -6.95 5.07
CA ARG A 37 12.58 -5.70 5.77
C ARG A 37 11.50 -5.53 6.82
N ALA A 38 11.85 -5.83 8.06
CA ALA A 38 10.98 -5.61 9.21
C ALA A 38 10.76 -4.11 9.45
N LEU A 39 9.51 -3.73 9.66
CA LEU A 39 9.09 -2.37 10.01
C LEU A 39 8.70 -2.31 11.49
N ARG A 40 7.97 -3.34 11.95
CA ARG A 40 7.58 -3.58 13.33
C ARG A 40 7.55 -5.09 13.60
N PRO A 41 7.68 -5.54 14.87
CA PRO A 41 7.51 -6.94 15.21
C PRO A 41 6.17 -7.48 14.71
N LEU A 42 6.19 -8.64 14.05
CA LEU A 42 4.97 -9.31 13.61
C LEU A 42 4.22 -9.85 14.85
N PRO A 43 2.91 -9.63 14.99
CA PRO A 43 2.14 -10.25 16.05
C PRO A 43 2.01 -11.77 15.79
N PRO A 44 1.67 -12.57 16.80
CA PRO A 44 1.27 -13.96 16.58
C PRO A 44 0.12 -14.02 15.58
N VAL A 45 0.25 -14.87 14.56
CA VAL A 45 -0.79 -15.08 13.54
C VAL A 45 -1.41 -16.46 13.78
N PRO A 46 -2.68 -16.56 14.20
CA PRO A 46 -3.40 -17.82 14.28
C PRO A 46 -3.49 -18.53 12.91
N PRO A 47 -3.66 -19.86 12.89
CA PRO A 47 -3.90 -20.59 11.65
C PRO A 47 -5.15 -20.12 10.91
N GLY A 48 -5.13 -20.27 9.59
CA GLY A 48 -6.24 -19.90 8.71
C GLY A 48 -5.93 -18.66 7.88
N GLU A 49 -6.30 -18.71 6.60
CA GLU A 49 -6.21 -17.60 5.68
C GLU A 49 -7.45 -17.53 4.79
N ARG A 50 -7.77 -16.34 4.29
CA ARG A 50 -8.83 -16.14 3.29
C ARG A 50 -8.45 -15.04 2.31
N ALA A 51 -8.76 -15.26 1.04
CA ALA A 51 -8.57 -14.25 0.02
C ALA A 51 -9.58 -13.10 0.19
N ILE A 52 -9.12 -11.88 -0.11
CA ILE A 52 -10.00 -10.74 -0.38
C ILE A 52 -10.29 -10.78 -1.89
N THR A 53 -11.56 -10.94 -2.25
CA THR A 53 -12.00 -11.24 -3.62
C THR A 53 -12.55 -10.04 -4.39
N VAL A 54 -12.43 -8.82 -3.84
CA VAL A 54 -12.84 -7.59 -4.54
C VAL A 54 -11.90 -7.27 -5.70
N ASP A 55 -12.36 -6.50 -6.69
CA ASP A 55 -11.54 -6.13 -7.86
C ASP A 55 -10.33 -5.30 -7.42
N GLN A 56 -9.14 -5.89 -7.56
CA GLN A 56 -7.87 -5.28 -7.18
C GLN A 56 -6.78 -5.69 -8.16
N THR A 57 -5.83 -4.79 -8.37
CA THR A 57 -4.62 -5.07 -9.16
C THR A 57 -3.63 -5.99 -8.44
N ASN A 58 -3.88 -6.29 -7.16
CA ASN A 58 -3.03 -7.09 -6.29
C ASN A 58 -3.84 -8.21 -5.67
N HIS A 59 -3.16 -9.29 -5.26
CA HIS A 59 -3.80 -10.38 -4.55
C HIS A 59 -3.62 -10.16 -3.05
N SER A 60 -4.72 -10.01 -2.31
CA SER A 60 -4.68 -9.72 -0.87
C SER A 60 -5.28 -10.88 -0.08
N VAL A 61 -4.61 -11.29 1.00
CA VAL A 61 -5.02 -12.40 1.87
C VAL A 61 -5.08 -11.91 3.30
N VAL A 62 -6.19 -12.17 3.99
CA VAL A 62 -6.27 -12.01 5.46
C VAL A 62 -5.76 -13.30 6.09
N ALA A 63 -4.86 -13.20 7.05
CA ALA A 63 -4.30 -14.35 7.76
C ALA A 63 -4.53 -14.22 9.28
N GLY A 64 -5.09 -15.27 9.86
CA GLY A 64 -5.41 -15.38 11.28
C GLY A 64 -6.29 -14.25 11.82
N GLU A 65 -7.07 -13.58 10.95
CA GLU A 65 -7.79 -12.33 11.26
C GLU A 65 -6.93 -11.30 12.01
N THR A 66 -5.62 -11.29 11.75
CA THR A 66 -4.63 -10.47 12.47
C THR A 66 -3.84 -9.57 11.51
N VAL A 67 -3.49 -10.10 10.34
CA VAL A 67 -2.74 -9.37 9.33
C VAL A 67 -3.38 -9.51 7.95
N VAL A 68 -3.10 -8.55 7.09
CA VAL A 68 -3.34 -8.62 5.66
C VAL A 68 -2.00 -8.70 4.94
N VAL A 69 -1.86 -9.67 4.05
CA VAL A 69 -0.73 -9.79 3.14
C VAL A 69 -1.17 -9.39 1.75
N LYS A 70 -0.57 -8.32 1.23
CA LYS A 70 -0.76 -7.86 -0.13
C LYS A 70 0.37 -8.37 -1.00
N TRP A 71 0.07 -9.33 -1.86
CA TRP A 71 0.96 -9.90 -2.86
C TRP A 71 0.91 -9.09 -4.15
N PHE A 72 2.08 -8.85 -4.75
CA PHE A 72 2.20 -8.14 -6.03
C PHE A 72 2.29 -9.19 -7.16
N PRO A 73 1.25 -9.42 -7.97
CA PRO A 73 1.26 -10.48 -8.99
C PRO A 73 2.27 -10.22 -10.11
N ARG A 74 2.65 -8.95 -10.28
CA ARG A 74 3.70 -8.47 -11.19
C ARG A 74 4.74 -7.67 -10.40
N PRO A 75 5.63 -8.33 -9.65
CA PRO A 75 6.70 -7.67 -8.92
C PRO A 75 7.61 -6.88 -9.87
N SER A 76 8.19 -5.79 -9.37
CA SER A 76 9.20 -5.03 -10.10
C SER A 76 10.47 -4.92 -9.26
N ARG A 77 11.62 -5.08 -9.94
CA ARG A 77 12.96 -4.78 -9.38
C ARG A 77 13.21 -3.27 -9.23
N ALA A 78 12.39 -2.43 -9.87
CA ALA A 78 12.49 -0.98 -9.70
C ALA A 78 12.13 -0.60 -8.25
N PRO A 79 12.78 0.45 -7.68
CA PRO A 79 12.47 0.89 -6.33
C PRO A 79 10.98 1.19 -6.12
N HIS A 80 10.34 0.42 -5.23
CA HIS A 80 8.93 0.64 -4.89
C HIS A 80 8.81 1.69 -3.77
N PRO A 81 7.94 2.72 -3.90
CA PRO A 81 7.85 3.78 -2.91
C PRO A 81 7.22 3.34 -1.59
N ALA A 82 6.27 2.39 -1.62
CA ALA A 82 5.49 2.01 -0.43
C ALA A 82 6.36 1.53 0.75
N PRO A 83 7.37 0.67 0.57
CA PRO A 83 8.32 0.34 1.62
C PRO A 83 8.89 1.57 2.35
N GLY A 84 9.41 2.58 1.63
CA GLY A 84 9.94 3.79 2.24
C GLY A 84 8.87 4.63 2.93
N LEU A 85 7.69 4.77 2.29
CA LEU A 85 6.57 5.54 2.83
C LEU A 85 6.00 4.93 4.11
N LEU A 86 5.86 3.60 4.19
CA LEU A 86 5.39 2.90 5.38
C LEU A 86 6.37 3.03 6.55
N ALA A 87 7.68 2.97 6.27
CA ALA A 87 8.70 3.21 7.30
C ALA A 87 8.64 4.67 7.81
N HIS A 88 8.46 5.62 6.90
CA HIS A 88 8.30 7.03 7.24
C HIS A 88 7.05 7.31 8.09
N LEU A 89 5.93 6.67 7.76
CA LEU A 89 4.65 6.81 8.44
C LEU A 89 4.50 5.86 9.63
N ALA A 90 5.56 5.17 10.08
CA ALA A 90 5.45 4.20 11.16
C ALA A 90 4.90 4.80 12.47
N GLY A 91 5.06 6.11 12.70
CA GLY A 91 4.49 6.83 13.86
C GLY A 91 3.06 7.36 13.65
N PHE A 92 2.51 7.27 12.44
CA PHE A 92 1.16 7.76 12.13
C PHE A 92 0.11 6.68 12.42
N ALA A 93 -0.66 6.87 13.48
CA ALA A 93 -1.55 5.85 14.02
C ALA A 93 -2.86 5.64 13.24
N ARG A 94 -3.12 6.45 12.19
CA ARG A 94 -4.38 6.39 11.43
C ARG A 94 -4.27 5.61 10.11
N THR A 95 -3.24 4.78 9.99
CA THR A 95 -3.08 3.78 8.93
C THR A 95 -2.91 2.40 9.55
N ALA A 96 -3.29 1.35 8.83
CA ALA A 96 -3.02 -0.02 9.27
C ALA A 96 -1.52 -0.19 9.55
N THR A 97 -1.19 -0.72 10.73
CA THR A 97 0.20 -0.89 11.18
C THR A 97 0.99 -1.73 10.18
N PRO A 98 2.08 -1.22 9.60
CA PRO A 98 2.92 -2.01 8.71
C PRO A 98 3.90 -2.87 9.52
N TYR A 99 3.98 -4.16 9.19
CA TYR A 99 4.86 -5.12 9.88
C TYR A 99 6.10 -5.43 9.06
N ALA A 100 5.94 -5.74 7.78
CA ALA A 100 7.06 -6.18 6.95
C ALA A 100 6.86 -5.88 5.46
N ALA A 101 7.98 -5.78 4.75
CA ALA A 101 8.04 -5.89 3.30
C ALA A 101 8.87 -7.15 2.95
N VAL A 102 8.34 -7.98 2.06
CA VAL A 102 8.99 -9.22 1.60
C VAL A 102 9.47 -9.01 0.18
N TYR A 103 10.71 -9.43 -0.06
CA TYR A 103 11.39 -9.30 -1.35
C TYR A 103 11.82 -10.68 -1.83
N TRP A 104 11.79 -10.85 -3.14
CA TRP A 104 12.51 -11.91 -3.84
C TRP A 104 13.65 -11.22 -4.58
N GLU A 105 14.90 -11.52 -4.21
CA GLU A 105 16.06 -10.70 -4.59
C GLU A 105 15.82 -9.21 -4.25
N ASP A 106 15.74 -8.33 -5.26
CA ASP A 106 15.45 -6.90 -5.17
C ASP A 106 14.00 -6.53 -5.51
N ALA A 107 13.18 -7.50 -5.94
CA ALA A 107 11.77 -7.26 -6.30
C ALA A 107 10.84 -7.31 -5.08
N LEU A 108 10.01 -6.28 -4.88
CA LEU A 108 8.98 -6.29 -3.84
C LEU A 108 7.85 -7.26 -4.21
N VAL A 109 7.71 -8.34 -3.44
CA VAL A 109 6.71 -9.40 -3.70
C VAL A 109 5.52 -9.33 -2.76
N ALA A 110 5.69 -8.81 -1.53
CA ALA A 110 4.58 -8.63 -0.60
C ALA A 110 4.77 -7.49 0.41
N LEU A 111 3.64 -6.98 0.91
CA LEU A 111 3.56 -6.13 2.09
C LEU A 111 2.65 -6.79 3.14
N VAL A 112 3.06 -6.73 4.41
CA VAL A 112 2.30 -7.24 5.55
C VAL A 112 1.86 -6.08 6.43
N THR A 113 0.56 -5.92 6.63
CA THR A 113 -0.05 -4.88 7.48
C THR A 113 -1.04 -5.48 8.48
N ALA A 114 -1.43 -4.72 9.50
CA ALA A 114 -2.52 -5.11 10.38
C ALA A 114 -3.83 -5.31 9.61
N TYR A 115 -4.57 -6.33 10.00
CA TYR A 115 -5.98 -6.44 9.67
C TYR A 115 -6.78 -5.53 10.61
N LEU A 116 -7.77 -4.84 10.03
CA LEU A 116 -8.66 -3.97 10.77
C LEU A 116 -10.03 -4.66 10.83
N PRO A 117 -10.38 -5.32 11.95
CA PRO A 117 -11.67 -5.98 12.06
C PRO A 117 -12.78 -4.93 11.94
N GLU A 118 -13.90 -5.33 11.35
CA GLU A 118 -15.09 -4.49 11.18
C GLU A 118 -14.90 -3.24 10.31
N ALA A 119 -13.72 -3.05 9.70
CA ALA A 119 -13.50 -1.98 8.74
C ALA A 119 -14.44 -2.17 7.54
N ARG A 120 -15.17 -1.11 7.21
CA ARG A 120 -16.01 -1.03 6.01
C ARG A 120 -15.25 -0.36 4.87
N ASP A 121 -15.63 -0.68 3.64
CA ASP A 121 -15.17 0.08 2.48
C ASP A 121 -15.63 1.54 2.61
N GLY A 122 -14.68 2.47 2.41
CA GLY A 122 -14.92 3.88 2.62
C GLY A 122 -15.87 4.47 1.59
N TRP A 123 -15.89 3.95 0.36
CA TRP A 123 -16.80 4.41 -0.68
C TRP A 123 -18.23 3.98 -0.38
N GLU A 124 -18.45 2.68 -0.12
CA GLU A 124 -19.78 2.17 0.23
C GLU A 124 -20.36 2.92 1.43
N TRP A 125 -19.59 3.05 2.51
CA TRP A 125 -20.04 3.77 3.70
C TRP A 125 -20.33 5.26 3.44
N CYS A 126 -19.46 5.97 2.70
CA CYS A 126 -19.69 7.38 2.41
C CYS A 126 -20.90 7.60 1.51
N VAL A 127 -21.16 6.69 0.56
CA VAL A 127 -22.34 6.73 -0.30
C VAL A 127 -23.61 6.53 0.53
N ASP A 128 -23.65 5.51 1.39
CA ASP A 128 -24.80 5.25 2.28
C ASP A 128 -25.14 6.48 3.14
N GLU A 129 -24.12 7.10 3.74
CA GLU A 129 -24.29 8.29 4.59
C GLU A 129 -24.76 9.51 3.77
N ALA A 130 -24.18 9.73 2.59
CA ALA A 130 -24.55 10.84 1.71
C ALA A 130 -25.99 10.71 1.19
N GLU A 131 -26.41 9.52 0.75
CA GLU A 131 -27.79 9.25 0.29
C GLU A 131 -28.80 9.48 1.41
N ALA A 132 -28.42 9.18 2.65
CA ALA A 132 -29.24 9.45 3.83
C ALA A 132 -29.16 10.91 4.33
N GLY A 133 -28.50 11.80 3.59
CA GLY A 133 -28.37 13.23 3.90
C GLY A 133 -27.39 13.57 5.02
N ARG A 134 -26.56 12.63 5.46
CA ARG A 134 -25.58 12.79 6.54
C ARG A 134 -24.18 12.98 5.95
N THR A 135 -23.78 14.23 5.72
CA THR A 135 -22.48 14.55 5.09
C THR A 135 -21.39 14.95 6.08
N GLY A 136 -21.65 14.86 7.39
CA GLY A 136 -20.71 15.25 8.45
C GLY A 136 -19.36 14.53 8.36
N PHE A 137 -19.35 13.28 7.87
CA PHE A 137 -18.14 12.49 7.67
C PHE A 137 -17.10 13.17 6.75
N ALA A 138 -17.54 14.03 5.83
CA ALA A 138 -16.65 14.68 4.87
C ALA A 138 -15.62 15.58 5.56
N ALA A 139 -16.02 16.27 6.63
CA ALA A 139 -15.11 17.10 7.41
C ALA A 139 -14.07 16.25 8.16
N GLU A 140 -14.50 15.11 8.71
CA GLU A 140 -13.61 14.18 9.43
C GLU A 140 -12.60 13.52 8.50
N VAL A 141 -13.03 13.06 7.32
CA VAL A 141 -12.14 12.53 6.28
C VAL A 141 -11.16 13.60 5.79
N GLY A 142 -11.63 14.84 5.62
CA GLY A 142 -10.78 15.98 5.26
C GLY A 142 -9.71 16.27 6.30
N ALA A 143 -10.06 16.27 7.58
CA ALA A 143 -9.11 16.43 8.69
C ALA A 143 -8.10 15.29 8.71
N LEU A 144 -8.56 14.04 8.56
CA LEU A 144 -7.69 12.87 8.52
C LEU A 144 -6.69 12.91 7.35
N ALA A 145 -7.14 13.33 6.17
CA ALA A 145 -6.28 13.51 5.01
C ALA A 145 -5.24 14.62 5.25
N ALA A 146 -5.64 15.73 5.89
CA ALA A 146 -4.72 16.81 6.24
C ALA A 146 -3.64 16.33 7.24
N GLU A 147 -4.02 15.57 8.26
CA GLU A 147 -3.08 14.96 9.21
C GLU A 147 -2.08 14.03 8.50
N LEU A 148 -2.55 13.17 7.59
CA LEU A 148 -1.69 12.30 6.80
C LEU A 148 -0.73 13.11 5.92
N HIS A 149 -1.20 14.18 5.27
CA HIS A 149 -0.34 15.05 4.46
C HIS A 149 0.73 15.75 5.31
N LEU A 150 0.38 16.23 6.51
CA LEU A 150 1.34 16.82 7.44
C LEU A 150 2.37 15.80 7.91
N ALA A 151 1.95 14.57 8.21
CA ALA A 151 2.85 13.48 8.57
C ALA A 151 3.83 13.17 7.42
N MET A 152 3.36 13.09 6.17
CA MET A 152 4.22 12.90 4.99
C MET A 152 5.14 14.09 4.69
N ALA A 153 4.78 15.30 5.11
CA ALA A 153 5.58 16.51 4.93
C ALA A 153 6.59 16.73 6.08
N THR A 154 6.55 15.90 7.13
CA THR A 154 7.46 16.00 8.28
C THR A 154 8.76 15.26 7.99
N PRO A 155 9.95 15.86 8.18
CA PRO A 155 11.22 15.15 7.98
C PRO A 155 11.35 13.88 8.82
N SER A 156 11.97 12.87 8.26
CA SER A 156 12.33 11.63 8.97
C SER A 156 13.72 11.14 8.56
N ALA A 157 14.22 10.10 9.21
CA ALA A 157 15.47 9.44 8.80
C ALA A 157 15.36 8.84 7.38
N VAL A 158 14.16 8.43 6.96
CA VAL A 158 13.91 7.84 5.63
C VAL A 158 13.74 8.93 4.56
N PHE A 159 13.05 10.03 4.92
CA PHE A 159 12.90 11.20 4.06
C PHE A 159 13.33 12.47 4.81
N PRO A 160 14.62 12.82 4.79
CA PRO A 160 15.12 14.01 5.50
C PRO A 160 14.62 15.32 4.87
N ARG A 161 14.21 15.28 3.60
CA ARG A 161 13.69 16.42 2.83
C ARG A 161 12.40 16.00 2.12
N PRO A 162 11.29 15.85 2.84
CA PRO A 162 10.02 15.47 2.25
C PRO A 162 9.54 16.57 1.30
N ARG A 163 8.70 16.19 0.32
CA ARG A 163 8.11 17.17 -0.59
C ARG A 163 7.01 17.94 0.14
N THR A 164 7.22 19.23 0.32
CA THR A 164 6.27 20.14 0.97
C THR A 164 5.43 20.94 -0.02
N ALA A 165 5.71 20.82 -1.31
CA ALA A 165 4.96 21.47 -2.38
C ALA A 165 4.85 20.56 -3.60
N VAL A 166 3.70 20.64 -4.27
CA VAL A 166 3.55 20.07 -5.61
C VAL A 166 4.26 21.02 -6.58
N ALA A 167 5.09 20.48 -7.47
CA ALA A 167 5.68 21.27 -8.54
C ALA A 167 4.54 21.97 -9.31
N ALA A 168 4.60 23.29 -9.44
CA ALA A 168 3.58 24.04 -10.13
C ALA A 168 3.33 23.39 -11.49
N ARG A 169 2.07 22.97 -11.74
CA ARG A 169 1.67 22.42 -13.03
C ARG A 169 2.06 23.48 -14.07
N ARG A 170 2.97 23.15 -14.99
CA ARG A 170 3.20 24.01 -16.16
C ARG A 170 1.84 24.15 -16.81
N ARG A 171 1.23 25.35 -16.75
CA ARG A 171 0.03 25.64 -17.53
C ARG A 171 0.46 25.45 -18.97
N GLY A 172 0.07 24.34 -19.59
CA GLY A 172 0.11 24.20 -21.03
C GLY A 172 -0.61 25.42 -21.59
N GLY A 173 0.07 26.17 -22.45
CA GLY A 173 -0.47 27.39 -23.03
C GLY A 173 -1.85 27.09 -23.60
N VAL A 174 -2.87 27.78 -23.09
CA VAL A 174 -4.14 27.90 -23.81
C VAL A 174 -3.75 28.57 -25.14
N ALA A 175 -3.97 27.86 -26.25
CA ALA A 175 -3.86 28.46 -27.56
C ALA A 175 -4.77 29.69 -27.59
N ASP A 176 -4.17 30.85 -27.88
CA ASP A 176 -4.89 32.10 -28.06
C ASP A 176 -5.88 31.95 -29.23
N PRO A 177 -7.20 32.04 -29.00
CA PRO A 177 -8.21 31.90 -30.05
C PRO A 177 -8.21 33.08 -31.04
N ARG A 178 -7.31 34.07 -30.90
CA ARG A 178 -7.24 35.24 -31.79
C ARG A 178 -6.31 35.10 -32.99
N ARG A 179 -5.70 33.93 -33.24
CA ARG A 179 -5.06 33.66 -34.55
C ARG A 179 -6.11 33.19 -35.57
N GLY A 180 -7.07 34.06 -35.86
CA GLY A 180 -7.95 33.97 -37.02
C GLY A 180 -7.21 34.36 -38.30
N CYS A 181 -7.59 33.73 -39.40
CA CYS A 181 -7.08 33.91 -40.76
C CYS A 181 -6.75 35.37 -41.11
N ALA A 182 -5.54 35.59 -41.64
CA ALA A 182 -5.33 36.60 -42.67
C ALA A 182 -5.51 35.92 -44.03
N ALA A 183 -6.25 36.60 -44.90
CA ALA A 183 -6.74 36.17 -46.21
C ALA A 183 -5.64 35.83 -47.23
#